data_AF-A0AAW1HV13-F1
#
_entry.id   AF-A0AAW1HV13-F1
#
_cell.length_a   1.000
_cell.length_b   1.000
_cell.length_c   1.000
_cell.angle_alpha   90.00
_cell.angle_beta   90.00
_cell.angle_gamma   90.00
#
_symmetry.space_group_name_H-M   'P 1'
#
loop_
_entity.id
_entity.type
_entity.pdbx_description
1 polymer ?
#
loop_
_entity_poly.entity_id
_entity_poly.type
_entity_poly.pdbx_seq_one_letter_code
_entity_poly.pdbx_strand_id
1 'polypeptide(L)'
;MTRCGANGDADVVGLPGIHIECKRVERLNIYDAIDQAKRDRKADLLPAVFHRKNHCEWLVTMPMDDWMNIYREWEAGRNGREANVQQNYYRQ
;
A
#
# COMPACT_ATOMS: atom_id res chain seq x y z
N MET A 1 -6.78 -13.37 -7.22
CA MET A 1 -8.06 -12.76 -6.78
C MET A 1 -8.21 -13.12 -5.31
N THR A 2 -7.65 -12.29 -4.44
CA THR A 2 -7.36 -12.65 -3.06
C THR A 2 -8.60 -12.50 -2.18
N ARG A 3 -9.06 -13.62 -1.63
CA ARG A 3 -10.02 -13.68 -0.52
C ARG A 3 -9.27 -13.34 0.76
N CYS A 4 -9.81 -12.45 1.59
CA CYS A 4 -9.48 -12.44 3.02
C CYS A 4 -10.33 -13.52 3.70
N GLY A 5 -9.81 -14.74 3.73
CA GLY A 5 -10.32 -15.78 4.62
C GLY A 5 -9.86 -15.47 6.04
N ALA A 6 -10.73 -15.66 7.02
CA ALA A 6 -10.52 -15.43 8.45
C ALA A 6 -9.35 -16.24 9.09
N ASN A 7 -8.47 -16.85 8.30
CA ASN A 7 -7.35 -17.70 8.73
C ASN A 7 -6.05 -17.38 7.97
N GLY A 8 -5.64 -16.10 7.93
CA GLY A 8 -4.23 -15.71 7.74
C GLY A 8 -3.51 -16.12 6.45
N ASP A 9 -4.20 -16.76 5.49
CA ASP A 9 -3.60 -17.26 4.27
C ASP A 9 -4.17 -16.48 3.08
N ALA A 10 -3.57 -15.32 2.82
CA ALA A 10 -3.88 -14.51 1.66
C ALA A 10 -2.81 -14.74 0.58
N ASP A 11 -3.21 -14.95 -0.68
CA ASP A 11 -2.30 -15.01 -1.85
C ASP A 11 -1.62 -13.65 -2.16
N VAL A 12 -1.53 -12.74 -1.19
CA VAL A 12 -0.68 -11.56 -1.20
C VAL A 12 0.44 -11.85 -0.23
N VAL A 13 1.67 -11.99 -0.72
CA VAL A 13 2.83 -11.79 0.15
C VAL A 13 2.69 -10.37 0.67
N GLY A 14 2.31 -10.20 1.94
CA GLY A 14 1.94 -8.92 2.51
C GLY A 14 3.03 -7.89 2.23
N LEU A 15 2.64 -6.74 1.66
CA LEU A 15 3.55 -5.61 1.53
C LEU A 15 4.10 -5.31 2.93
N PRO A 16 5.41 -5.50 3.18
CA PRO A 16 5.95 -5.31 4.53
C PRO A 16 5.60 -3.92 5.05
N GLY A 17 5.06 -3.86 6.27
CA GLY A 17 4.64 -2.61 6.89
C GLY A 17 3.22 -2.13 6.51
N ILE A 18 2.44 -2.86 5.71
CA ILE A 18 1.07 -2.48 5.34
C ILE A 18 0.04 -3.49 5.87
N HIS A 19 -0.99 -2.99 6.56
CA HIS A 19 -2.21 -3.74 6.86
C HIS A 19 -3.23 -3.52 5.74
N ILE A 20 -3.66 -4.62 5.11
CA ILE A 20 -4.52 -4.58 3.92
C ILE A 20 -5.95 -4.98 4.30
N GLU A 21 -6.89 -4.05 4.13
CA GLU A 21 -8.32 -4.33 4.06
C GLU A 21 -8.73 -4.48 2.60
N CYS A 22 -9.23 -5.65 2.18
CA CYS A 22 -9.54 -5.94 0.78
C CYS A 22 -11.06 -5.95 0.55
N LYS A 23 -11.57 -5.12 -0.37
CA LYS A 23 -13.00 -5.04 -0.71
C LYS A 23 -13.24 -5.20 -2.21
N ARG A 24 -14.07 -6.15 -2.60
CA ARG A 24 -14.64 -6.22 -3.96
C ARG A 24 -16.11 -5.89 -3.92
N VAL A 25 -16.46 -4.64 -4.24
CA VAL A 25 -17.83 -4.14 -4.13
C VAL A 25 -18.10 -3.10 -5.23
N GLU A 26 -19.33 -3.05 -5.72
CA GLU A 26 -19.75 -2.03 -6.72
C GLU A 26 -19.91 -0.64 -6.10
N ARG A 27 -20.26 -0.59 -4.80
CA ARG A 27 -20.42 0.62 -4.00
C ARG A 27 -19.69 0.42 -2.67
N LEU A 28 -18.60 1.16 -2.47
CA LEU A 28 -17.79 1.14 -1.26
C LEU A 28 -18.04 2.41 -0.45
N ASN A 29 -18.38 2.28 0.84
CA ASN A 29 -18.19 3.38 1.76
C ASN A 29 -16.71 3.39 2.18
N ILE A 30 -15.96 4.33 1.62
CA ILE A 30 -14.51 4.36 1.79
C ILE A 30 -14.09 4.72 3.22
N TYR A 31 -14.87 5.54 3.93
CA TYR A 31 -14.55 5.95 5.29
C TYR A 31 -14.71 4.79 6.26
N ASP A 32 -15.83 4.04 6.19
CA ASP A 32 -16.04 2.85 7.01
C ASP A 32 -14.95 1.80 6.78
N ALA A 33 -14.52 1.62 5.53
CA ALA A 33 -13.47 0.67 5.18
C ALA A 33 -12.09 1.12 5.71
N ILE A 34 -11.78 2.41 5.65
CA ILE A 34 -10.55 2.96 6.23
C ILE A 34 -10.57 2.85 7.75
N ASP A 35 -11.71 3.11 8.40
CA ASP A 35 -11.85 2.97 9.85
C ASP A 35 -11.74 1.52 10.30
N GLN A 36 -12.25 0.57 9.50
CA GLN A 36 -12.00 -0.85 9.70
C GLN A 36 -10.49 -1.16 9.60
N ALA A 37 -9.82 -0.71 8.54
CA ALA A 37 -8.38 -0.93 8.37
C ALA A 37 -7.55 -0.33 9.52
N LYS A 38 -7.93 0.86 10.02
CA LYS A 38 -7.27 1.51 11.18
C LYS A 38 -7.45 0.74 12.49
N ARG A 39 -8.61 0.13 12.69
CA ARG A 39 -8.94 -0.62 13.91
C ARG A 39 -8.27 -1.99 13.93
N ASP A 40 -8.24 -2.65 12.78
CA ASP A 40 -7.85 -4.06 12.68
C ASP A 40 -6.34 -4.22 12.43
N ARG A 41 -5.61 -3.12 12.16
CA ARG A 41 -4.15 -3.13 12.00
C ARG A 41 -3.40 -3.41 13.31
N LYS A 42 -2.23 -4.03 13.18
CA LYS A 42 -1.20 -4.00 14.23
C LYS A 42 -0.56 -2.61 14.29
N ALA A 43 -0.06 -2.23 15.46
CA ALA A 43 0.43 -0.86 15.73
C ALA A 43 1.52 -0.37 14.75
N ASP A 44 2.32 -1.29 14.23
CA ASP A 44 3.46 -1.07 13.34
C ASP A 44 3.12 -1.13 11.84
N LEU A 45 1.85 -1.37 11.48
CA LEU A 45 1.42 -1.50 10.09
C LEU A 45 0.61 -0.27 9.65
N LEU A 46 0.86 0.28 8.46
CA LEU A 46 0.05 1.35 7.88
C LEU A 46 -1.26 0.80 7.31
N PRO A 47 -2.42 1.42 7.60
CA PRO A 47 -3.70 0.94 7.09
C PRO A 47 -3.89 1.31 5.61
N ALA A 48 -4.33 0.36 4.80
CA ALA A 48 -4.70 0.59 3.41
C ALA A 48 -5.90 -0.26 2.99
N VAL A 49 -6.78 0.34 2.18
CA VAL A 49 -7.91 -0.35 1.57
C VAL A 49 -7.59 -0.63 0.11
N PHE A 50 -7.53 -1.90 -0.26
CA PHE A 50 -7.40 -2.36 -1.63
C PHE A 50 -8.80 -2.68 -2.13
N HIS A 51 -9.25 -1.98 -3.17
CA HIS A 51 -10.61 -2.15 -3.67
C HIS A 51 -10.72 -2.14 -5.17
N ARG A 52 -11.76 -2.81 -5.67
CA ARG A 52 -12.16 -2.73 -7.06
C ARG A 52 -13.65 -3.01 -7.26
N LYS A 53 -14.19 -2.44 -8.32
CA LYS A 53 -15.48 -2.82 -8.91
C LYS A 53 -15.28 -3.91 -9.97
N ASN A 54 -16.36 -4.54 -10.40
CA ASN A 54 -16.32 -5.45 -11.54
C ASN A 54 -15.89 -4.70 -12.81
N HIS A 55 -15.03 -5.34 -13.60
CA HIS A 55 -14.47 -4.78 -14.83
C HIS A 55 -13.71 -3.45 -14.67
N CYS A 56 -13.27 -3.14 -13.45
CA CYS A 56 -12.41 -1.99 -13.17
C CYS A 56 -11.05 -2.43 -12.63
N GLU A 57 -10.09 -1.51 -12.66
CA GLU A 57 -8.77 -1.68 -12.06
C GLU A 57 -8.83 -1.77 -10.53
N TRP A 58 -7.74 -2.25 -9.94
CA TRP A 58 -7.55 -2.17 -8.49
C TRP A 58 -7.06 -0.79 -8.09
N LEU A 59 -7.70 -0.22 -7.08
CA LEU A 59 -7.30 1.03 -6.47
C LEU A 59 -6.89 0.77 -5.02
N VAL A 60 -6.00 1.62 -4.53
CA VAL A 60 -5.59 1.64 -3.12
C VAL A 60 -5.97 2.98 -2.54
N THR A 61 -6.47 2.98 -1.30
CA THR A 61 -6.77 4.19 -0.55
C THR A 61 -6.19 4.07 0.85
N MET A 62 -5.58 5.15 1.34
CA MET A 62 -5.01 5.22 2.69
C MET A 62 -5.03 6.67 3.19
N PRO A 63 -4.88 6.89 4.51
CA PRO A 63 -4.71 8.24 5.04
C PRO A 63 -3.51 8.96 4.41
N MET A 64 -3.66 10.25 4.14
CA MET A 64 -2.64 11.04 3.45
C MET A 64 -1.29 11.03 4.19
N ASP A 65 -1.31 11.15 5.51
CA ASP A 65 -0.07 11.15 6.32
C ASP A 65 0.70 9.84 6.19
N ASP A 66 -0.02 8.71 6.19
CA ASP A 66 0.57 7.39 5.97
C ASP A 66 1.14 7.27 4.55
N TRP A 67 0.44 7.82 3.54
CA TRP A 67 0.93 7.82 2.16
C TRP A 67 2.21 8.65 2.01
N MET A 68 2.27 9.81 2.68
CA MET A 68 3.46 10.67 2.64
C MET A 68 4.70 9.98 3.23
N ASN A 69 4.54 9.11 4.23
CA ASN A 69 5.65 8.31 4.75
C ASN A 69 6.24 7.40 3.66
N ILE A 70 5.39 6.75 2.86
CA ILE A 70 5.82 5.90 1.75
C ILE A 70 6.42 6.73 0.61
N TYR A 71 5.78 7.85 0.27
CA TYR A 71 6.22 8.71 -0.83
C TYR A 71 7.61 9.30 -0.58
N ARG A 72 7.91 9.71 0.67
CA ARG A 72 9.23 10.23 1.05
C ARG A 72 10.34 9.18 0.88
N GLU A 73 10.08 7.94 1.29
CA GLU A 73 11.03 6.84 1.09
C GLU A 73 11.26 6.54 -0.40
N TRP A 74 10.18 6.57 -1.19
CA TRP A 74 10.29 6.43 -2.63
C TRP A 74 11.11 7.55 -3.28
N GLU A 75 10.91 8.80 -2.85
CA GLU A 75 11.63 9.97 -3.34
C GLU A 75 13.13 9.88 -2.99
N ALA A 76 13.47 9.54 -1.74
CA ALA A 76 14.85 9.37 -1.30
C ALA A 76 15.58 8.29 -2.10
N GLY A 77 14.91 7.17 -2.40
CA GLY A 77 15.46 6.09 -3.22
C GLY A 77 15.74 6.48 -4.68
N ARG A 78 15.08 7.52 -5.23
CA ARG A 78 15.37 8.03 -6.59
C ARG A 78 16.60 8.91 -6.61
N ASN A 79 16.69 9.85 -5.66
CA ASN A 79 17.85 10.73 -5.53
C ASN A 79 19.16 9.94 -5.37
N GLY A 80 19.11 8.82 -4.63
CA GLY A 80 20.25 7.90 -4.49
C GLY A 80 20.64 7.19 -5.78
N ARG A 81 19.70 6.86 -6.67
CA ARG A 81 20.00 6.21 -7.96
C ARG A 81 20.68 7.18 -8.93
N GLU A 82 20.19 8.42 -9.01
CA GLU A 82 20.76 9.44 -9.89
C GLU A 82 22.18 9.83 -9.47
N ALA A 83 22.44 9.98 -8.17
CA ALA A 83 23.78 10.23 -7.64
C ALA A 83 24.76 9.08 -7.97
N ASN A 84 24.31 7.82 -7.84
CA ASN A 84 25.16 6.65 -8.16
C ASN A 84 25.46 6.53 -9.65
N VAL A 85 24.51 6.87 -10.54
CA VAL A 85 24.76 6.89 -12.00
C VAL A 85 25.83 7.93 -12.34
N GLN A 86 25.72 9.14 -11.77
CA GLN A 86 26.69 10.21 -12.02
C GLN A 86 28.09 9.85 -11.49
N GLN A 87 28.18 9.24 -10.31
CA GLN A 87 29.46 8.86 -9.71
C GLN A 87 30.15 7.70 -10.45
N ASN A 88 29.38 6.80 -11.08
CA ASN A 88 29.92 5.74 -11.93
C ASN A 88 30.39 6.26 -13.30
N TYR A 89 29.77 7.32 -13.82
CA TYR A 89 30.17 7.95 -15.08
C TYR A 89 31.53 8.67 -14.98
N TYR A 90 31.85 9.28 -13.83
CA TYR A 90 33.13 9.95 -13.59
C TYR A 90 34.28 9.03 -13.12
N ARG A 91 34.00 7.75 -12.88
CA ARG A 91 35.01 6.73 -12.50
C ARG A 91 35.51 5.90 -13.69
N GLN A 92 35.01 6.17 -14.91
CA GLN A 92 35.53 5.65 -16.18
C GLN A 92 36.36 6.74 -16.87
#